data_AF-A0A9D6Q3K9-F1
#
_entry.id   AF-A0A9D6Q3K9-F1
#
_cell.length_a   1.000
_cell.length_b   1.000
_cell.length_c   1.000
_cell.angle_alpha   90.00
_cell.angle_beta   90.00
_cell.angle_gamma   90.00
#
_symmetry.space_group_name_H-M   'P 1'
#
loop_
_entity.id
_entity.type
_entity.pdbx_description
1 polymer ?
#
loop_
_entity_poly.entity_id
_entity_poly.type
_entity_poly.pdbx_seq_one_letter_code
_entity_poly.pdbx_strand_id
1 'polypeptide(L)'
;MFLGFVHGFFSGSRLAPACLGAGSEELLELVFERAIKAAPINPRGMCKDPDDEKFLTAAISGHAEYLVTKNKKDFPSHFSEIKIVNVRGFLQALETATRSSL
;
A
#
# COMPACT_ATOMS: atom_id res chain seq x y z
N MET A 1 11.20 -1.86 -9.73
CA MET A 1 10.71 -2.58 -10.92
C MET A 1 9.58 -1.77 -11.51
N PHE A 2 9.86 -1.04 -12.58
CA PHE A 2 8.84 -0.34 -13.38
C PHE A 2 8.26 -1.34 -14.37
N LEU A 3 6.94 -1.42 -14.49
CA LEU A 3 6.32 -1.97 -15.69
C LEU A 3 4.96 -1.30 -15.91
N GLY A 4 4.90 -0.44 -16.92
CA GLY A 4 3.64 -0.12 -17.57
C GLY A 4 3.25 -1.28 -18.48
N PHE A 5 1.95 -1.56 -18.62
CA PHE A 5 1.38 -2.00 -19.88
C PHE A 5 -0.15 -1.80 -19.87
N VAL A 6 -0.61 -1.33 -21.02
CA VAL A 6 -1.96 -0.94 -21.40
C VAL A 6 -2.75 -2.20 -21.75
N HIS A 7 -4.04 -2.25 -21.42
CA HIS A 7 -5.07 -3.16 -21.96
C HIS A 7 -4.75 -4.66 -22.00
N GLY A 8 -5.32 -5.43 -21.07
CA GLY A 8 -5.26 -6.90 -21.11
C GLY A 8 -6.29 -7.53 -20.19
N PHE A 9 -7.41 -7.92 -20.78
CA PHE A 9 -8.47 -8.74 -20.23
C PHE A 9 -7.91 -10.05 -19.62
N PHE A 10 -8.22 -10.35 -18.36
CA PHE A 10 -8.06 -11.70 -17.82
C PHE A 10 -9.40 -12.16 -17.25
N SER A 11 -9.91 -13.25 -17.83
CA SER A 11 -11.19 -13.86 -17.55
C SER A 11 -10.98 -15.13 -16.72
N GLY A 12 -11.79 -15.29 -15.67
CA GLY A 12 -11.96 -16.52 -14.88
C GLY A 12 -11.23 -16.45 -13.53
N SER A 13 -11.80 -16.83 -12.39
CA SER A 13 -13.10 -17.43 -12.06
C SER A 13 -13.35 -17.20 -10.56
N ARG A 14 -14.62 -17.08 -10.14
CA ARG A 14 -15.03 -17.11 -8.73
C ARG A 14 -14.44 -18.33 -8.00
N LEU A 15 -13.76 -18.12 -6.86
CA LEU A 15 -13.81 -18.98 -5.68
C LEU A 15 -13.45 -18.19 -4.39
N ALA A 16 -14.33 -18.29 -3.39
CA ALA A 16 -14.01 -18.23 -1.97
C ALA A 16 -14.67 -19.47 -1.32
N PRO A 17 -14.29 -19.96 -0.13
CA PRO A 17 -13.27 -19.47 0.80
C PRO A 17 -12.21 -20.53 1.16
N ALA A 18 -10.96 -20.13 1.39
CA ALA A 18 -9.97 -20.98 2.05
C ALA A 18 -8.89 -20.12 2.75
N CYS A 19 -9.23 -19.60 3.92
CA CYS A 19 -8.22 -19.14 4.86
C CYS A 19 -7.59 -20.39 5.51
N LEU A 20 -6.62 -21.04 4.88
CA LEU A 20 -5.67 -21.93 5.57
C LEU A 20 -4.43 -22.12 4.68
N GLY A 21 -3.42 -21.27 4.90
CA GLY A 21 -2.10 -21.42 4.28
C GLY A 21 -1.89 -20.68 2.97
N ALA A 22 -2.40 -19.46 2.82
CA ALA A 22 -2.03 -18.63 1.67
C ALA A 22 -0.52 -18.43 1.64
N GLY A 23 0.14 -19.05 0.66
CA GLY A 23 1.55 -18.80 0.39
C GLY A 23 1.77 -17.31 0.15
N SER A 24 3.03 -16.85 0.24
CA SER A 24 3.35 -15.46 -0.08
C SER A 24 2.84 -15.04 -1.46
N GLU A 25 2.72 -15.98 -2.41
CA GLU A 25 2.22 -15.74 -3.77
C GLU A 25 0.71 -15.46 -3.81
N GLU A 26 -0.11 -16.28 -3.17
CA GLU A 26 -1.57 -16.07 -3.13
C GLU A 26 -1.93 -14.74 -2.44
N LEU A 27 -1.20 -14.39 -1.37
CA LEU A 27 -1.37 -13.09 -0.72
C LEU A 27 -0.99 -11.93 -1.65
N LEU A 28 0.11 -12.08 -2.40
CA LEU A 28 0.53 -11.07 -3.38
C LEU A 28 -0.52 -10.89 -4.46
N GLU A 29 -1.07 -11.98 -5.00
CA GLU A 29 -2.13 -11.94 -6.01
C GLU A 29 -3.37 -11.19 -5.47
N LEU A 30 -3.83 -11.54 -4.26
CA LEU A 30 -4.95 -10.85 -3.60
C LEU A 30 -4.70 -9.34 -3.45
N VAL A 31 -3.47 -8.95 -3.06
CA VAL A 31 -3.07 -7.55 -2.95
C VAL A 31 -3.09 -6.88 -4.31
N PHE A 32 -2.54 -7.52 -5.35
CA PHE A 32 -2.52 -6.97 -6.71
C PHE A 32 -3.92 -6.78 -7.29
N GLU A 33 -4.83 -7.73 -7.07
CA GLU A 33 -6.22 -7.65 -7.52
C GLU A 33 -6.98 -6.47 -6.91
N ARG A 34 -6.70 -6.17 -5.64
CA ARG A 34 -7.41 -5.13 -4.87
C ARG A 34 -6.69 -3.78 -4.86
N ALA A 35 -5.44 -3.72 -5.33
CA ALA A 35 -4.66 -2.50 -5.31
C ALA A 35 -5.15 -1.48 -6.33
N ILE A 36 -5.15 -0.22 -5.92
CA ILE A 36 -5.25 0.92 -6.85
C ILE A 36 -3.85 1.14 -7.45
N LYS A 37 -3.74 1.00 -8.76
CA LYS A 37 -2.49 1.23 -9.50
C LYS A 37 -2.30 2.73 -9.69
N ALA A 38 -1.40 3.34 -8.93
CA ALA A 38 -1.09 4.75 -9.02
C ALA A 38 0.13 5.00 -9.92
N ALA A 39 0.07 6.01 -10.78
CA ALA A 39 1.25 6.48 -11.50
C ALA A 39 2.14 7.27 -10.52
N PRO A 40 3.46 6.99 -10.44
CA PRO A 40 4.33 7.76 -9.56
C PRO A 40 4.37 9.21 -10.03
N ILE A 41 4.14 10.13 -9.09
CA ILE A 41 4.47 11.54 -9.31
C ILE A 41 5.99 11.75 -9.24
N ASN A 42 6.45 12.92 -9.67
CA ASN A 42 7.87 13.23 -9.83
C ASN A 42 8.48 14.14 -8.73
N PRO A 43 8.20 13.97 -7.42
CA PRO A 43 8.89 14.73 -6.40
C PRO A 43 10.27 14.12 -6.11
N ARG A 44 11.22 14.99 -5.77
CA ARG A 44 12.61 14.64 -5.44
C ARG A 44 12.98 15.26 -4.11
N GLY A 45 13.86 14.59 -3.37
CA GLY A 45 14.44 15.06 -2.10
C GLY A 45 13.54 14.91 -0.88
N MET A 46 12.55 13.99 -0.91
CA MET A 46 11.61 13.83 0.21
C MET A 46 12.06 12.79 1.23
N CYS A 47 12.79 11.77 0.76
CA CYS A 47 13.32 10.70 1.57
C CYS A 47 14.84 10.82 1.66
N LYS A 48 15.42 10.23 2.72
CA LYS A 48 16.88 10.17 2.86
C LYS A 48 17.51 9.28 1.79
N ASP A 49 16.86 8.16 1.51
CA ASP A 49 17.20 7.28 0.40
C ASP A 49 16.28 7.60 -0.79
N PRO A 50 16.83 7.97 -1.96
CA PRO A 50 16.05 8.15 -3.18
C PRO A 50 15.19 6.92 -3.54
N ASP A 51 15.62 5.71 -3.18
CA ASP A 51 14.86 4.49 -3.45
C ASP A 51 13.56 4.37 -2.65
N ASP A 52 13.43 5.11 -1.54
CA ASP A 52 12.20 5.14 -0.74
C ASP A 52 11.14 6.09 -1.31
N GLU A 53 11.53 7.02 -2.18
CA GLU A 53 10.62 8.01 -2.77
C GLU A 53 9.48 7.36 -3.55
N LYS A 54 9.74 6.24 -4.23
CA LYS A 54 8.71 5.52 -5.00
C LYS A 54 7.50 5.09 -4.16
N PHE A 55 7.71 4.81 -2.86
CA PHE A 55 6.61 4.39 -1.98
C PHE A 55 5.79 5.59 -1.51
N LEU A 56 6.47 6.69 -1.16
CA LEU A 56 5.81 7.93 -0.75
C LEU A 56 5.02 8.54 -1.91
N THR A 57 5.60 8.55 -3.10
CA THR A 57 4.94 9.04 -4.33
C THR A 57 3.74 8.20 -4.72
N ALA A 58 3.83 6.88 -4.63
CA ALA A 58 2.68 6.00 -4.87
C ALA A 58 1.55 6.26 -3.85
N ALA A 59 1.90 6.48 -2.58
CA ALA A 59 0.92 6.81 -1.55
C ALA A 59 0.23 8.16 -1.80
N ILE A 60 0.97 9.19 -2.22
CA ILE A 60 0.42 10.50 -2.60
C ILE A 60 -0.49 10.38 -3.81
N SER A 61 0.00 9.79 -4.90
CA SER A 61 -0.76 9.61 -6.14
C SER A 61 -2.01 8.74 -5.95
N GLY A 62 -1.95 7.79 -5.01
CA GLY A 62 -3.06 6.92 -4.65
C GLY A 62 -4.01 7.51 -3.61
N HIS A 63 -3.79 8.76 -3.16
CA HIS A 63 -4.54 9.40 -2.08
C HIS A 63 -4.63 8.52 -0.82
N ALA A 64 -3.55 7.81 -0.50
CA ALA A 64 -3.51 6.89 0.62
C ALA A 64 -3.46 7.64 1.95
N GLU A 65 -4.30 7.25 2.90
CA GLU A 65 -4.28 7.82 4.25
C GLU A 65 -3.10 7.31 5.10
N TYR A 66 -2.57 6.13 4.76
CA TYR A 66 -1.51 5.46 5.51
C TYR A 66 -0.40 4.96 4.59
N LEU A 67 0.84 5.12 5.04
CA LEU A 67 2.00 4.38 4.53
C LEU A 67 2.48 3.43 5.64
N VAL A 68 2.29 2.13 5.44
CA VAL A 68 2.65 1.10 6.43
C VAL A 68 4.05 0.57 6.14
N THR A 69 5.00 0.76 7.06
CA THR A 69 6.39 0.35 6.88
C THR A 69 7.06 -0.05 8.20
N LYS A 70 8.04 -0.97 8.14
CA LYS A 70 8.95 -1.23 9.28
C LYS A 70 10.07 -0.18 9.38
N ASN A 71 10.30 0.57 8.30
CA ASN A 71 11.40 1.51 8.13
C ASN A 71 10.96 2.97 8.32
N LYS A 72 10.11 3.25 9.31
CA LYS A 72 9.49 4.57 9.50
C LYS A 72 10.49 5.74 9.57
N LYS A 73 11.68 5.50 10.11
CA LYS A 73 12.76 6.50 10.25
C LYS A 73 13.34 6.99 8.92
N ASP A 74 13.12 6.24 7.83
CA ASP A 74 13.67 6.56 6.51
C ASP A 74 12.76 7.52 5.72
N PHE A 75 11.55 7.77 6.25
CA PHE A 75 10.55 8.65 5.70
C PHE A 75 10.40 9.95 6.52
N PRO A 76 9.88 11.04 5.92
CA PRO A 76 9.65 12.30 6.63
C PRO A 76 8.67 12.12 7.80
N SER A 77 9.02 12.66 8.97
CA SER A 77 8.24 12.52 10.21
C SER A 77 6.91 13.29 10.18
N HIS A 78 6.84 14.38 9.41
CA HIS A 78 5.66 15.21 9.25
C HIS A 78 5.30 15.28 7.77
N PHE A 79 4.37 14.41 7.35
CA PHE A 79 3.76 14.47 6.04
C PHE A 79 2.28 14.79 6.23
N SER A 80 1.81 15.92 5.70
CA SER A 80 0.53 16.53 6.08
C SER A 80 -0.70 15.67 5.77
N GLU A 81 -0.61 14.86 4.72
CA GLU A 81 -1.77 14.10 4.20
C GLU A 81 -1.67 12.60 4.49
N ILE A 82 -0.48 12.07 4.80
CA ILE A 82 -0.22 10.62 4.88
C ILE A 82 0.36 10.24 6.23
N LYS A 83 -0.31 9.33 6.94
CA LYS A 83 0.15 8.80 8.22
C LYS A 83 1.15 7.67 8.01
N ILE A 84 2.41 7.92 8.33
CA ILE A 84 3.47 6.91 8.26
C ILE A 84 3.49 6.10 9.55
N VAL A 85 3.15 4.82 9.46
CA VAL A 85 2.92 3.93 10.61
C VAL A 85 3.63 2.60 10.45
N ASN A 86 3.86 1.90 11.55
CA ASN A 86 4.25 0.49 11.51
C ASN A 86 3.01 -0.40 11.43
N VAL A 87 3.21 -1.70 11.16
CA VAL A 87 2.12 -2.69 11.04
C VAL A 87 1.23 -2.69 12.28
N ARG A 88 1.83 -2.67 13.49
CA ARG A 88 1.09 -2.67 14.75
C ARG A 88 0.18 -1.44 14.86
N GLY A 89 0.70 -0.25 14.58
CA GLY A 89 -0.04 1.01 14.64
C GLY A 89 -1.17 1.06 13.60
N PHE A 90 -0.94 0.51 12.41
CA PHE A 90 -1.98 0.38 11.40
C PHE A 90 -3.14 -0.52 11.86
N LEU A 91 -2.82 -1.72 12.38
CA LEU A 91 -3.85 -2.65 12.88
C LEU A 91 -4.66 -2.05 14.03
N GLN A 92 -4.01 -1.34 14.95
CA GLN A 92 -4.70 -0.63 16.03
C GLN A 92 -5.63 0.48 15.53
N ALA A 93 -5.21 1.21 14.49
CA ALA A 93 -6.06 2.23 13.85
C ALA A 93 -7.29 1.60 13.18
N LEU A 94 -7.10 0.46 12.51
CA LEU A 94 -8.21 -0.31 11.91
C LEU A 94 -9.19 -0.79 12.98
N GLU A 95 -8.73 -1.45 14.04
CA GLU A 95 -9.60 -1.92 15.13
C GLU A 95 -10.45 -0.79 15.74
N THR A 96 -9.85 0.39 15.88
CA THR A 96 -10.56 1.57 16.40
C THR A 96 -11.61 2.07 15.40
N ALA A 97 -11.27 2.10 14.11
CA ALA A 97 -12.19 2.52 13.05
C ALA A 97 -13.39 1.56 12.92
N THR A 98 -13.17 0.25 13.01
CA THR A 98 -14.26 -0.75 12.95
C THR A 98 -15.20 -0.63 14.15
N ARG A 99 -14.68 -0.31 15.34
CA ARG A 99 -15.50 -0.11 16.55
C ARG A 99 -16.31 1.19 16.54
N SER A 100 -15.84 2.20 15.83
CA SER A 100 -16.50 3.52 15.75
C SER A 100 -17.62 3.57 14.71
N SER A 101 -17.75 2.52 13.89
CA SER A 101 -18.76 2.39 12.82
C SER A 101 -19.95 1.50 13.22
N LEU A 102 -20.02 1.07 14.48
CA LEU A 102 -21.14 0.37 15.13
C LEU A 102 -21.79 1.31 16.14
#